data_AF-A0A359B9R4-F1
#
_entry.id   AF-A0A359B9R4-F1
#
_cell.length_a   1.000
_cell.length_b   1.000
_cell.length_c   1.000
_cell.angle_alpha   90.00
_cell.angle_beta   90.00
_cell.angle_gamma   90.00
#
_symmetry.space_group_name_H-M   'P 1'
#
loop_
_entity.id
_entity.type
_entity.pdbx_description
1 polymer ?
#
loop_
_entity_poly.entity_id
_entity_poly.type
_entity_poly.pdbx_seq_one_letter_code
_entity_poly.pdbx_strand_id
1 'polypeptide(L)'
;MDATFVSIFCLALIFLSTSLGSALVFFFKRSFSDKIGNVIIGLASGIMVSASFFGLLLPSMELAKQSQYLSDYLSFLPPLLGFLLGGFLLYIMDKLIPHLHLNSGEEEGPKTKLSKNVKFFFAVTIHNIPEGISVGLACGLSLANKGDASYI
;
A
#
# COMPACT_ATOMS: atom_id res chain seq x y z
N MET A 1 -4.19 25.57 -1.52
CA MET A 1 -3.68 24.85 -2.71
C MET A 1 -4.88 24.28 -3.44
N ASP A 2 -4.87 24.28 -4.78
CA ASP A 2 -5.96 23.65 -5.54
C ASP A 2 -5.97 22.13 -5.30
N ALA A 3 -7.16 21.55 -5.14
CA ALA A 3 -7.32 20.11 -4.84
C ALA A 3 -6.68 19.25 -5.94
N THR A 4 -6.83 19.68 -7.19
CA THR A 4 -6.22 19.07 -8.37
C THR A 4 -4.70 18.99 -8.24
N PHE A 5 -4.07 20.07 -7.78
CA PHE A 5 -2.63 20.15 -7.62
C PHE A 5 -2.12 19.16 -6.57
N VAL A 6 -2.80 19.08 -5.41
CA VAL A 6 -2.43 18.14 -4.33
C VAL A 6 -2.53 16.71 -4.81
N SER A 7 -3.63 16.33 -5.48
CA SER A 7 -3.80 14.98 -6.01
C SER A 7 -2.75 14.61 -7.07
N ILE A 8 -2.47 15.52 -8.02
CA ILE A 8 -1.43 15.29 -9.03
C ILE A 8 -0.06 15.13 -8.37
N PHE A 9 0.27 15.98 -7.41
CA PHE A 9 1.54 15.92 -6.70
C PHE A 9 1.71 14.59 -5.95
N CYS A 10 0.69 14.14 -5.22
CA CYS A 10 0.73 12.87 -4.50
C CYS A 10 0.95 11.69 -5.47
N LEU A 11 0.17 11.61 -6.56
CA LEU A 11 0.32 10.53 -7.55
C LEU A 11 1.69 10.55 -8.23
N ALA A 12 2.17 11.74 -8.60
CA ALA A 12 3.49 11.92 -9.19
C ALA A 12 4.60 11.48 -8.23
N LEU A 13 4.47 11.76 -6.93
CA LEU A 13 5.48 11.42 -5.94
C LEU A 13 5.65 9.89 -5.80
N ILE A 14 4.56 9.13 -5.71
CA ILE A 14 4.63 7.66 -5.59
C ILE A 14 5.19 7.03 -6.87
N PHE A 15 4.74 7.53 -8.02
CA PHE A 15 5.21 7.09 -9.33
C PHE A 15 6.71 7.37 -9.54
N LEU A 16 7.15 8.59 -9.23
CA LEU A 16 8.54 8.99 -9.33
C LEU A 16 9.42 8.21 -8.35
N SER A 17 8.96 8.00 -7.12
CA SER A 17 9.72 7.23 -6.11
C SER A 17 9.96 5.80 -6.59
N THR A 18 8.93 5.11 -7.10
CA THR A 18 9.05 3.76 -7.66
C THR A 18 9.95 3.73 -8.90
N SER A 19 9.78 4.72 -9.80
CA SER A 19 10.58 4.83 -11.03
C SER A 19 12.06 5.09 -10.73
N LEU A 20 12.36 5.99 -9.80
CA LEU A 20 13.72 6.29 -9.36
C LEU A 20 14.37 5.09 -8.68
N GLY A 21 13.63 4.39 -7.81
CA GLY A 21 14.10 3.15 -7.18
C GLY A 21 14.45 2.08 -8.23
N SER A 22 13.59 1.89 -9.23
CA SER A 22 13.83 0.96 -10.33
C SER A 22 15.01 1.37 -11.21
N ALA A 23 15.19 2.67 -11.46
CA ALA A 23 16.31 3.19 -12.26
C ALA A 23 17.69 2.91 -11.66
N LEU A 24 17.79 2.63 -10.36
CA LEU A 24 19.05 2.24 -9.71
C LEU A 24 19.65 0.95 -10.32
N VAL A 25 18.83 0.09 -10.94
CA VAL A 25 19.29 -1.12 -11.64
C VAL A 25 20.30 -0.78 -12.76
N PHE A 26 20.22 0.40 -13.39
CA PHE A 26 21.17 0.80 -14.44
C PHE A 26 22.57 1.12 -13.89
N PHE A 27 22.66 1.58 -12.64
CA PHE A 27 23.92 1.91 -11.98
C PHE A 27 24.52 0.70 -11.26
N PHE A 28 23.68 -0.15 -10.68
CA PHE A 28 24.09 -1.33 -9.91
C PHE A 28 23.82 -2.62 -10.70
N LYS A 29 24.70 -2.92 -11.68
CA LYS A 29 24.61 -4.11 -12.53
C LYS A 29 24.87 -5.44 -11.81
N ARG A 30 25.37 -5.41 -10.57
CA ARG A 30 25.67 -6.60 -9.76
C ARG A 30 24.57 -6.76 -8.71
N SER A 31 24.06 -7.97 -8.52
CA SER A 31 23.08 -8.25 -7.47
C SER A 31 23.61 -7.81 -6.11
N PHE A 32 22.75 -7.15 -5.32
CA PHE A 32 23.06 -6.88 -3.91
C PHE A 32 23.34 -8.19 -3.20
N SER A 33 24.23 -8.17 -2.20
CA SER A 33 24.35 -9.30 -1.29
C SER A 33 22.99 -9.53 -0.61
N ASP A 34 22.61 -10.80 -0.42
CA ASP A 34 21.36 -11.18 0.26
C ASP A 34 21.17 -10.45 1.61
N LYS A 35 22.27 -10.15 2.32
CA LYS A 35 22.24 -9.37 3.57
C LYS A 35 21.69 -7.96 3.35
N ILE A 36 22.14 -7.26 2.31
CA ILE A 36 21.70 -5.90 2.00
C ILE A 36 20.26 -5.94 1.50
N GLY A 37 19.90 -6.91 0.65
CA GLY A 37 18.53 -7.11 0.20
C GLY A 37 17.55 -7.30 1.36
N ASN A 38 17.90 -8.16 2.32
CA ASN A 38 17.08 -8.40 3.51
C ASN A 38 16.93 -7.16 4.38
N VAL A 39 17.98 -6.33 4.51
CA VAL A 39 17.89 -5.06 5.25
C VAL A 39 16.96 -4.08 4.55
N ILE A 40 17.03 -3.96 3.22
CA ILE A 40 16.17 -3.06 2.44
C ILE A 40 14.70 -3.51 2.53
N ILE A 41 14.43 -4.80 2.31
CA ILE A 41 13.06 -5.36 2.39
C ILE A 41 12.52 -5.23 3.82
N GLY A 42 13.35 -5.49 4.84
CA GLY A 42 12.97 -5.32 6.24
C GLY A 42 12.64 -3.86 6.60
N LEU A 43 13.44 -2.91 6.11
CA LEU A 43 13.17 -1.48 6.28
C LEU A 43 11.86 -1.08 5.61
N ALA A 44 11.64 -1.49 4.35
CA ALA A 44 10.42 -1.19 3.61
C ALA A 44 9.18 -1.75 4.31
N SER A 45 9.23 -3.01 4.76
CA SER A 45 8.16 -3.65 5.53
C SER A 45 7.88 -2.90 6.84
N GLY A 46 8.91 -2.50 7.58
CA GLY A 46 8.78 -1.72 8.81
C GLY A 46 8.08 -0.37 8.59
N ILE A 47 8.45 0.37 7.54
CA ILE A 47 7.81 1.64 7.19
C ILE A 47 6.33 1.42 6.87
N MET A 48 5.99 0.37 6.11
CA MET A 48 4.60 0.07 5.74
C MET A 48 3.74 -0.35 6.94
N VAL A 49 4.27 -1.15 7.87
CA VAL A 49 3.55 -1.51 9.11
C VAL A 49 3.31 -0.27 9.96
N SER A 50 4.33 0.57 10.13
CA SER A 50 4.22 1.83 10.89
C SER A 50 3.19 2.77 10.28
N ALA A 51 3.26 3.01 8.97
CA ALA A 51 2.32 3.87 8.25
C ALA A 51 0.88 3.33 8.33
N SER A 52 0.69 2.02 8.20
CA SER A 52 -0.63 1.40 8.33
C SER A 52 -1.25 1.59 9.71
N PHE A 53 -0.43 1.54 10.78
CA PHE A 53 -0.93 1.73 12.14
C PHE A 53 -1.15 3.21 12.48
N PHE A 54 -0.11 4.04 12.36
CA PHE A 54 -0.15 5.43 12.80
C PHE A 54 -0.86 6.36 11.82
N GLY A 55 -0.76 6.10 10.52
CA GLY A 55 -1.34 6.97 9.48
C GLY A 55 -2.74 6.55 9.02
N LEU A 56 -3.17 5.33 9.30
CA LEU A 56 -4.48 4.83 8.85
C LEU A 56 -5.35 4.29 9.99
N LEU A 57 -4.87 3.27 10.71
CA LEU A 57 -5.70 2.56 11.70
C LEU A 57 -6.03 3.45 12.91
N LEU A 58 -5.03 4.11 13.49
CA LEU A 58 -5.23 5.01 14.63
C LEU A 58 -6.14 6.20 14.28
N PRO A 59 -5.91 6.96 13.18
CA PRO A 59 -6.83 8.00 12.73
C PRO A 59 -8.25 7.47 12.47
N SER A 60 -8.38 6.28 11.88
CA SER A 60 -9.69 5.65 11.66
C SER A 60 -10.44 5.40 12.97
N MET A 61 -9.74 4.94 14.02
CA MET A 61 -10.34 4.73 15.34
C MET A 61 -10.76 6.04 16.01
N GLU A 62 -9.98 7.11 15.86
CA GLU A 62 -10.31 8.43 16.41
C GLU A 62 -11.53 9.05 15.72
N LEU A 63 -11.57 8.98 14.39
CA LEU A 63 -12.71 9.44 13.59
C LEU A 63 -13.97 8.64 13.90
N ALA A 64 -13.86 7.33 14.13
CA ALA A 64 -15.00 6.50 14.47
C ALA A 64 -15.59 6.84 15.85
N LYS A 65 -14.75 7.21 16.84
CA LYS A 65 -15.20 7.70 18.16
C LYS A 65 -15.89 9.07 18.07
N GLN A 66 -15.46 9.93 17.15
CA GLN A 66 -16.09 11.24 16.94
C GLN A 66 -17.41 11.16 16.18
N SER A 67 -17.70 10.03 15.53
CA SER A 67 -18.93 9.87 14.75
C SER A 67 -20.16 9.75 15.65
N GLN A 68 -21.18 10.57 15.40
CA GLN A 68 -22.44 10.55 16.17
C GLN A 68 -23.34 9.33 15.85
N TYR A 69 -22.93 8.49 14.91
CA TYR A 69 -23.76 7.41 14.37
C TYR A 69 -23.71 6.12 15.19
N LEU A 70 -22.79 6.00 16.15
CA LEU A 70 -22.56 4.76 16.89
C LEU A 70 -22.29 5.05 18.37
N SER A 71 -22.80 4.20 19.25
CA SER A 71 -22.49 4.27 20.69
C SER A 71 -21.00 4.08 20.93
N ASP A 72 -20.40 4.78 21.90
CA ASP A 72 -18.96 4.73 22.23
C ASP A 72 -18.41 3.29 22.36
N TYR A 73 -19.25 2.37 22.83
CA TYR A 73 -18.90 0.96 22.98
C TYR A 73 -18.72 0.20 21.66
N LEU A 74 -19.30 0.68 20.55
CA LEU A 74 -19.22 0.05 19.23
C LEU A 74 -18.33 0.81 18.24
N SER A 75 -17.75 1.95 18.61
CA SER A 75 -16.92 2.78 17.72
C SER A 75 -15.69 2.07 17.14
N PHE A 76 -15.25 0.95 17.72
CA PHE A 76 -14.16 0.13 17.15
C PHE A 76 -14.60 -0.74 15.95
N LEU A 77 -15.91 -0.93 15.76
CA LEU A 77 -16.45 -1.86 14.77
C LEU A 77 -16.17 -1.43 13.32
N PRO A 78 -16.34 -0.14 12.92
CA PRO A 78 -16.04 0.27 11.54
C PRO A 78 -14.56 0.12 11.16
N PRO A 79 -13.56 0.58 11.96
CA PRO A 79 -12.15 0.34 11.66
C PRO A 79 -11.80 -1.15 11.58
N LEU A 80 -12.33 -1.97 12.50
CA LEU A 80 -12.11 -3.42 12.51
C LEU A 80 -12.66 -4.09 11.25
N LEU A 81 -13.91 -3.79 10.89
CA LEU A 81 -14.53 -4.35 9.68
C LEU A 81 -13.81 -3.88 8.42
N GLY A 82 -13.43 -2.61 8.35
CA GLY A 82 -12.65 -2.06 7.24
C GLY A 82 -11.29 -2.77 7.08
N PHE A 83 -10.58 -2.99 8.19
CA PHE A 83 -9.31 -3.70 8.20
C PHE A 83 -9.46 -5.16 7.73
N LEU A 84 -10.45 -5.89 8.27
CA LEU A 84 -10.71 -7.28 7.88
C LEU A 84 -11.16 -7.40 6.42
N LEU A 85 -12.05 -6.52 5.96
CA LEU A 85 -12.49 -6.49 4.57
C LEU A 85 -11.34 -6.16 3.62
N GLY A 86 -10.47 -5.21 3.99
CA GLY A 86 -9.26 -4.89 3.25
C GLY A 86 -8.32 -6.10 3.14
N GLY A 87 -8.01 -6.76 4.25
CA GLY A 87 -7.18 -7.96 4.26
C GLY A 87 -7.78 -9.10 3.43
N PHE A 88 -9.11 -9.31 3.54
CA PHE A 88 -9.82 -10.31 2.76
C PHE A 88 -9.84 -10.00 1.27
N LEU A 89 -10.00 -8.72 0.89
CA LEU A 89 -9.91 -8.28 -0.50
C LEU A 89 -8.53 -8.57 -1.08
N LEU A 90 -7.45 -8.25 -0.35
CA LEU A 90 -6.09 -8.54 -0.80
C LEU A 90 -5.84 -10.05 -0.94
N TYR A 91 -6.33 -10.85 0.01
CA TYR A 91 -6.28 -12.31 -0.08
C TYR A 91 -7.00 -12.84 -1.32
N ILE A 92 -8.16 -12.28 -1.67
CA ILE A 92 -8.88 -12.66 -2.90
C ILE A 92 -8.06 -12.24 -4.13
N MET A 93 -7.52 -11.03 -4.17
CA MET A 93 -6.74 -10.54 -5.31
C MET A 93 -5.53 -11.43 -5.57
N ASP A 94 -4.83 -11.84 -4.51
CA ASP A 94 -3.71 -12.77 -4.52
C ASP A 94 -4.08 -14.11 -5.20
N LYS A 95 -5.25 -14.67 -4.86
CA LYS A 95 -5.72 -15.94 -5.44
C LYS A 95 -6.31 -15.83 -6.84
N LEU A 96 -6.82 -14.67 -7.24
CA LEU A 96 -7.43 -14.48 -8.56
C LEU A 96 -6.43 -14.12 -9.65
N ILE A 97 -5.32 -13.47 -9.28
CA ILE A 97 -4.38 -12.92 -10.24
C ILE A 97 -3.20 -13.90 -10.42
N PRO A 98 -2.94 -14.39 -11.65
CA PRO A 98 -1.83 -15.29 -11.91
C PRO A 98 -0.50 -14.53 -11.77
N HIS A 99 0.26 -14.82 -10.72
CA HIS A 99 1.47 -14.08 -10.40
C HIS A 99 2.58 -14.99 -9.87
N LEU A 100 3.81 -14.47 -9.85
CA LEU A 100 5.00 -15.22 -9.45
C LEU A 100 5.50 -14.75 -8.08
N HIS A 101 5.66 -15.66 -7.12
CA HIS A 101 6.30 -15.35 -5.85
C HIS A 101 7.83 -15.44 -5.97
N LEU A 102 8.50 -14.28 -5.82
CA LEU A 102 9.95 -14.14 -6.02
C LEU A 102 10.81 -15.02 -5.10
N ASN A 103 10.36 -15.25 -3.86
CA ASN A 103 11.11 -16.00 -2.86
C ASN A 103 10.95 -17.52 -2.95
N SER A 104 9.85 -18.03 -3.51
CA SER A 104 9.58 -19.47 -3.60
C SER A 104 9.69 -20.01 -5.03
N GLY A 105 9.62 -19.16 -6.06
CA GLY A 105 9.54 -19.59 -7.45
C GLY A 105 8.22 -20.29 -7.79
N GLU A 106 7.25 -20.28 -6.86
CA GLU A 106 5.94 -20.88 -7.05
C GLU A 106 5.01 -19.92 -7.79
N GLU A 107 4.16 -20.48 -8.63
CA GLU A 107 3.12 -19.75 -9.34
C GLU A 107 1.84 -19.79 -8.50
N GLU A 108 1.34 -18.62 -8.12
CA GLU A 108 0.08 -18.45 -7.41
C GLU A 108 -1.02 -17.95 -8.37
N GLY A 109 -2.27 -18.21 -8.00
CA GLY A 109 -3.44 -17.91 -8.83
C GLY A 109 -3.73 -18.95 -9.93
N PRO A 110 -4.62 -18.65 -10.89
CA PRO A 110 -5.03 -19.60 -11.91
C PRO A 110 -3.87 -19.99 -12.84
N LYS A 111 -3.82 -21.27 -13.24
CA LYS A 111 -2.79 -21.75 -14.17
C LYS A 111 -2.98 -21.09 -15.54
N THR A 112 -2.01 -20.28 -15.95
CA THR A 112 -2.03 -19.57 -17.23
C THR A 112 -0.75 -19.78 -18.04
N LYS A 113 -0.85 -19.66 -19.36
CA LYS A 113 0.29 -19.72 -20.30
C LYS A 113 1.07 -18.39 -20.40
N LEU A 114 0.89 -17.48 -19.45
CA LEU A 114 1.55 -16.16 -19.45
C LEU A 114 3.06 -16.31 -19.22
N SER A 115 3.85 -15.40 -19.80
CA SER A 115 5.29 -15.36 -19.59
C SER A 115 5.63 -14.94 -18.15
N LYS A 116 6.80 -15.37 -17.65
CA LYS A 116 7.28 -15.01 -16.30
C LYS A 116 7.30 -13.50 -16.06
N ASN A 117 7.64 -12.71 -17.08
CA ASN A 117 7.69 -11.25 -17.00
C ASN A 117 6.30 -10.64 -16.76
N VAL A 118 5.26 -11.19 -17.40
CA VAL A 118 3.88 -10.73 -17.21
C VAL A 118 3.36 -11.11 -15.82
N LYS A 119 3.68 -12.32 -15.34
CA LYS A 119 3.35 -12.75 -13.98
C LYS A 119 4.06 -11.89 -12.91
N PHE A 120 5.30 -11.49 -13.16
CA PHE A 120 6.03 -10.57 -12.30
C PHE A 120 5.42 -9.16 -12.32
N PHE A 121 5.05 -8.64 -13.50
CA PHE A 121 4.34 -7.37 -13.61
C PHE A 121 3.04 -7.37 -12.80
N PHE A 122 2.26 -8.45 -12.87
CA PHE A 122 1.06 -8.60 -12.05
C PHE A 122 1.40 -8.67 -10.56
N ALA A 123 2.43 -9.41 -10.15
CA ALA A 123 2.88 -9.46 -8.76
C ALA A 123 3.19 -8.06 -8.21
N VAL A 124 3.99 -7.27 -8.93
CA VAL A 124 4.30 -5.88 -8.52
C VAL A 124 3.03 -5.02 -8.50
N THR A 125 2.17 -5.15 -9.51
CA THR A 125 0.94 -4.34 -9.60
C THR A 125 0.03 -4.57 -8.41
N ILE A 126 -0.23 -5.83 -8.01
CA ILE A 126 -1.14 -6.12 -6.89
C ILE A 126 -0.60 -5.62 -5.54
N HIS A 127 0.72 -5.55 -5.38
CA HIS A 127 1.36 -5.03 -4.17
C HIS A 127 1.36 -3.50 -4.12
N ASN A 128 1.42 -2.83 -5.27
CA ASN A 128 1.36 -1.36 -5.35
C ASN A 128 -0.06 -0.79 -5.26
N ILE A 129 -1.11 -1.59 -5.49
CA ILE A 129 -2.51 -1.15 -5.33
C ILE A 129 -2.80 -0.65 -3.90
N PRO A 130 -2.50 -1.42 -2.82
CA PRO A 130 -2.66 -0.96 -1.45
C PRO A 130 -2.00 0.39 -1.17
N GLU A 131 -0.74 0.56 -1.58
CA GLU A 131 0.03 1.79 -1.36
C GLU A 131 -0.63 2.99 -2.05
N GLY A 132 -1.08 2.81 -3.30
CA GLY A 132 -1.79 3.84 -4.05
C GLY A 132 -3.11 4.25 -3.39
N ILE A 133 -3.89 3.30 -2.87
CA ILE A 133 -5.14 3.57 -2.15
C ILE A 133 -4.85 4.33 -0.86
N SER A 134 -3.84 3.91 -0.08
CA SER A 134 -3.46 4.56 1.18
C SER A 134 -3.04 6.01 0.99
N VAL A 135 -2.16 6.29 0.01
CA VAL A 135 -1.72 7.67 -0.26
C VAL A 135 -2.87 8.51 -0.83
N GLY A 136 -3.70 7.94 -1.70
CA GLY A 136 -4.89 8.61 -2.21
C GLY A 136 -5.86 9.02 -1.10
N LEU A 137 -6.12 8.12 -0.14
CA LEU A 137 -6.95 8.39 1.03
C LEU A 137 -6.33 9.47 1.92
N ALA A 138 -5.04 9.38 2.22
CA ALA A 138 -4.32 10.37 3.02
C ALA A 138 -4.39 11.78 2.41
N CYS A 139 -4.15 11.91 1.10
CA CYS A 139 -4.27 13.21 0.41
C CYS A 139 -5.72 13.70 0.36
N GLY A 140 -6.70 12.81 0.18
CA GLY A 140 -8.13 13.14 0.25
C GLY A 140 -8.55 13.65 1.62
N LEU A 141 -8.12 12.99 2.70
CA LEU A 141 -8.38 13.40 4.08
C LEU A 141 -7.71 14.74 4.40
N SER A 142 -6.48 14.95 3.93
CA SER A 142 -5.78 16.24 4.05
C SER A 142 -6.60 17.38 3.43
N LEU A 143 -7.13 17.18 2.22
CA LEU A 143 -7.95 18.17 1.52
C LEU A 143 -9.27 18.42 2.24
N ALA A 144 -9.93 17.37 2.75
CA ALA A 144 -11.19 17.48 3.49
C ALA A 144 -11.02 18.24 4.81
N ASN A 145 -9.90 18.04 5.51
CA ASN A 145 -9.61 18.63 6.82
C ASN A 145 -8.71 19.88 6.74
N LYS A 146 -8.65 20.57 5.59
CA LYS A 146 -7.86 21.81 5.38
C LYS A 146 -6.37 21.70 5.74
N GLY A 147 -5.77 20.52 5.64
CA GLY A 147 -4.35 20.30 5.89
C GLY A 147 -3.98 20.03 7.34
N ASP A 148 -4.94 19.72 8.22
CA ASP A 148 -4.63 19.24 9.57
C ASP A 148 -3.91 17.89 9.48
N ALA A 149 -2.60 17.94 9.73
CA ALA A 149 -1.71 16.77 9.73
C ALA A 149 -2.03 15.77 10.85
N SER A 150 -2.91 16.13 11.80
CA SER A 150 -3.40 15.25 12.86
C SER A 150 -4.19 14.05 12.33
N TYR A 151 -4.66 14.12 11.08
CA TYR A 151 -5.48 13.09 10.44
C TYR A 151 -4.75 12.35 9.29
N ILE A 152 -3.43 12.51 9.18
CA ILE A 152 -2.54 11.92 8.16
C ILE A 152 -1.39 11.21 8.85
#